data_AF-A0A6C1PEE2-F1
#
_entry.id   AF-A0A6C1PEE2-F1
#
_cell.length_a   1.000
_cell.length_b   1.000
_cell.length_c   1.000
_cell.angle_alpha   90.00
_cell.angle_beta   90.00
_cell.angle_gamma   90.00
#
_symmetry.space_group_name_H-M   'P 1'
#
loop_
_entity.id
_entity.type
_entity.pdbx_description
1 polymer ?
#
loop_
_entity_poly.entity_id
_entity_poly.type
_entity_poly.pdbx_seq_one_letter_code
_entity_poly.pdbx_strand_id
1 'polypeptide(L)'
;MGSARPGSDASTILLITKVIVRGFPELSSIADRFGFAAAIDRGATGGYDAVMSTSVFDKLVSSLSTTERRDMLERIAGAVELPSADAATDEPVAIDLEARYRSMGLLRRFMIVLVALFSGRERLSVVESYLLRDLARSVASRLPHGFDTVQQLLKPGALEDIRELAAAARLLAEPIGRVMGSERRSFISFLASLHAPETQARLLDETDPFAVGRQEPDLREADVRRRVLKACEDALAVVSPTIRSRIYGDVRGLHNLMALGSFPFDRMGAVFMPVADGQPVAAPLARIADDLSRLATIYAGLRQGVSPKLFESLVLYQSRDALDDDDDRLEQRVRDEVDRLAGAYGRIGAFGKHYPIADLVRIA
;
A
#
# COMPACT_ATOMS: atom_id res chain seq x y z
N MET A 1 -21.14 -19.21 -45.16
CA MET A 1 -21.94 -18.21 -44.42
C MET A 1 -21.58 -18.34 -42.96
N GLY A 2 -20.67 -17.48 -42.50
CA GLY A 2 -20.22 -17.43 -41.11
C GLY A 2 -21.21 -16.63 -40.27
N SER A 3 -21.53 -17.14 -39.09
CA SER A 3 -22.24 -16.42 -38.04
C SER A 3 -21.27 -16.30 -36.86
N ALA A 4 -20.58 -15.16 -36.77
CA ALA A 4 -19.99 -14.71 -35.52
C ALA A 4 -21.14 -14.16 -34.66
N ARG A 5 -21.35 -14.73 -33.45
CA ARG A 5 -22.29 -14.19 -32.47
C ARG A 5 -21.50 -13.50 -31.35
N PRO A 6 -21.60 -12.16 -31.20
CA PRO A 6 -20.89 -11.38 -30.18
C PRO A 6 -21.76 -11.25 -28.92
N GLY A 7 -21.89 -12.32 -28.14
CA GLY A 7 -22.65 -12.29 -26.88
C GLY A 7 -22.21 -13.29 -25.80
N SER A 8 -21.14 -14.05 -26.06
CA SER A 8 -20.78 -15.27 -25.32
C SER A 8 -19.83 -15.04 -24.13
N ASP A 9 -18.90 -14.08 -24.22
CA ASP A 9 -17.86 -13.89 -23.20
C ASP A 9 -18.35 -13.15 -21.95
N ALA A 10 -19.21 -12.13 -22.12
CA ALA A 10 -19.62 -11.25 -21.04
C ALA A 10 -20.31 -11.96 -19.85
N SER A 11 -21.10 -13.01 -20.13
CA SER A 11 -21.88 -13.72 -19.10
C SER A 11 -21.03 -14.66 -18.25
N THR A 12 -20.05 -15.33 -18.85
CA THR A 12 -19.09 -16.22 -18.16
C THR A 12 -18.13 -15.40 -17.31
N ILE A 13 -17.66 -14.27 -17.85
CA ILE A 13 -16.77 -13.33 -17.15
C ILE A 13 -17.47 -12.68 -15.94
N LEU A 14 -18.75 -12.31 -16.07
CA LEU A 14 -19.53 -11.79 -14.96
C LEU A 14 -19.73 -12.84 -13.86
N LEU A 15 -19.84 -14.12 -14.23
CA LEU A 15 -19.97 -15.24 -13.30
C LEU A 15 -18.67 -15.48 -12.52
N ILE A 16 -17.52 -15.54 -13.19
CA ILE A 16 -16.20 -15.72 -12.57
C ILE A 16 -15.85 -14.54 -11.67
N THR A 17 -16.10 -13.31 -12.12
CA THR A 17 -15.87 -12.10 -11.30
C THR A 17 -16.78 -12.09 -10.07
N LYS A 18 -18.07 -12.47 -10.20
CA LYS A 18 -18.98 -12.60 -9.05
C LYS A 18 -18.54 -13.69 -8.09
N VAL A 19 -18.01 -14.81 -8.57
CA VAL A 19 -17.56 -15.92 -7.72
C VAL A 19 -16.25 -15.59 -7.00
N ILE A 20 -15.31 -14.90 -7.66
CA ILE A 20 -14.10 -14.36 -7.02
C ILE A 20 -14.49 -13.38 -5.91
N VAL A 21 -15.37 -12.41 -6.18
CA VAL A 21 -15.84 -11.45 -5.16
C VAL A 21 -16.58 -12.15 -4.01
N ARG A 22 -17.30 -13.24 -4.29
CA ARG A 22 -18.02 -14.03 -3.27
C ARG A 22 -17.11 -14.96 -2.45
N GLY A 23 -15.98 -15.39 -3.01
CA GLY A 23 -14.94 -16.19 -2.32
C GLY A 23 -14.06 -15.38 -1.36
N PHE A 24 -14.16 -14.05 -1.40
CA PHE A 24 -13.50 -13.12 -0.48
C PHE A 24 -14.53 -12.26 0.29
N PRO A 25 -15.38 -12.87 1.15
CA PRO A 25 -16.48 -12.18 1.82
C PRO A 25 -16.04 -11.03 2.73
N GLU A 26 -14.78 -10.99 3.19
CA GLU A 26 -14.28 -9.86 3.99
C GLU A 26 -13.97 -8.59 3.16
N LEU A 27 -13.87 -8.70 1.82
CA LEU A 27 -13.82 -7.54 0.93
C LEU A 27 -15.20 -6.89 0.76
N SER A 28 -16.30 -7.60 1.05
CA SER A 28 -17.65 -7.02 1.03
C SER A 28 -17.91 -6.16 2.25
N SER A 29 -17.36 -6.51 3.42
CA SER A 29 -17.42 -5.69 4.65
C SER A 29 -16.75 -4.32 4.48
N ILE A 30 -15.67 -4.26 3.69
CA ILE A 30 -15.02 -2.99 3.30
C ILE A 30 -15.87 -2.25 2.25
N ALA A 31 -16.55 -2.95 1.33
CA ALA A 31 -17.42 -2.34 0.32
C ALA A 31 -18.76 -1.81 0.89
N ASP A 32 -19.34 -2.48 1.90
CA ASP A 32 -20.58 -2.09 2.56
C ASP A 32 -20.41 -0.82 3.42
N ARG A 33 -19.19 -0.60 3.93
CA ARG A 33 -18.83 0.64 4.63
C ARG A 33 -18.79 1.88 3.71
N PHE A 34 -18.83 1.69 2.38
CA PHE A 34 -18.65 2.76 1.39
C PHE A 34 -19.65 2.74 0.21
N GLY A 35 -20.84 2.12 0.37
CA GLY A 35 -22.02 2.41 -0.47
C GLY A 35 -22.07 1.77 -1.88
N PHE A 36 -21.81 0.46 -1.97
CA PHE A 36 -21.55 -0.26 -3.24
C PHE A 36 -22.76 -0.90 -3.98
N ALA A 37 -24.00 -0.73 -3.53
CA ALA A 37 -25.14 -1.47 -4.10
C ALA A 37 -25.56 -1.05 -5.54
N ALA A 38 -25.09 0.09 -6.06
CA ALA A 38 -25.63 0.69 -7.29
C ALA A 38 -24.86 0.37 -8.59
N ALA A 39 -23.71 -0.30 -8.55
CA ALA A 39 -22.81 -0.44 -9.71
C ALA A 39 -22.87 -1.82 -10.42
N ILE A 40 -23.84 -2.66 -10.07
CA ILE A 40 -24.03 -4.00 -10.66
C ILE A 40 -24.74 -3.94 -12.03
N ASP A 41 -25.31 -2.80 -12.40
CA ASP A 41 -26.19 -2.66 -13.58
C ASP A 41 -25.53 -2.03 -14.82
N ARG A 42 -24.25 -1.61 -14.74
CA ARG A 42 -23.55 -1.01 -15.89
C ARG A 42 -22.44 -1.94 -16.37
N GLY A 43 -22.76 -2.72 -17.41
CA GLY A 43 -21.86 -3.65 -18.10
C GLY A 43 -20.60 -2.95 -18.63
N ALA A 44 -19.45 -3.36 -18.11
CA ALA A 44 -18.13 -3.03 -18.65
C ALA A 44 -17.55 -4.31 -19.27
N THR A 45 -17.83 -4.53 -20.56
CA THR A 45 -17.43 -5.71 -21.32
C THR A 45 -16.23 -5.47 -22.23
N GLY A 46 -15.45 -4.40 -22.01
CA GLY A 46 -14.40 -3.96 -22.95
C GLY A 46 -12.96 -4.36 -22.62
N GLY A 47 -12.69 -5.19 -21.60
CA GLY A 47 -11.32 -5.39 -21.09
C GLY A 47 -10.85 -6.84 -20.94
N TYR A 48 -11.60 -7.81 -21.44
CA TYR A 48 -11.36 -9.24 -21.12
C TYR A 48 -10.99 -10.12 -22.32
N ASP A 49 -11.18 -9.67 -23.56
CA ASP A 49 -10.76 -10.43 -24.75
C ASP A 49 -9.21 -10.55 -24.84
N ALA A 50 -8.48 -9.64 -24.18
CA ALA A 50 -7.02 -9.71 -24.02
C ALA A 50 -6.54 -10.78 -23.00
N VAL A 51 -7.45 -11.45 -22.29
CA VAL A 51 -7.13 -12.46 -21.27
C VAL A 51 -7.13 -13.89 -21.86
N MET A 52 -7.65 -14.07 -23.07
CA MET A 52 -7.86 -15.38 -23.72
C MET A 52 -6.76 -15.79 -24.71
N SER A 53 -5.79 -14.91 -25.02
CA SER A 53 -4.57 -15.31 -25.72
C SER A 53 -3.52 -15.70 -24.69
N THR A 54 -2.83 -16.82 -24.93
CA THR A 54 -1.65 -17.32 -24.21
C THR A 54 -0.97 -16.22 -23.40
N SER A 55 -1.25 -16.27 -22.10
CA SER A 55 -1.00 -15.27 -21.06
C SER A 55 0.13 -14.29 -21.41
N VAL A 56 -0.15 -13.00 -21.42
CA VAL A 56 0.85 -11.93 -21.42
C VAL A 56 1.92 -12.17 -20.35
N PHE A 57 1.55 -12.77 -19.21
CA PHE A 57 2.49 -13.26 -18.20
C PHE A 57 3.32 -14.44 -18.71
N ASP A 58 2.80 -15.39 -19.50
CA ASP A 58 3.63 -16.43 -20.16
C ASP A 58 4.55 -15.86 -21.23
N LYS A 59 4.13 -14.86 -22.03
CA LYS A 59 5.02 -14.14 -22.96
C LYS A 59 6.15 -13.42 -22.20
N LEU A 60 5.83 -12.69 -21.14
CA LEU A 60 6.79 -11.94 -20.33
C LEU A 60 7.66 -12.84 -19.42
N VAL A 61 7.13 -13.97 -18.95
CA VAL A 61 7.85 -15.02 -18.21
C VAL A 61 8.74 -15.84 -19.13
N SER A 62 8.38 -15.97 -20.42
CA SER A 62 9.23 -16.58 -21.44
C SER A 62 10.36 -15.67 -21.93
N SER A 63 10.19 -14.33 -21.85
CA SER A 63 11.21 -13.35 -22.28
C SER A 63 12.17 -12.93 -21.16
N LEU A 64 11.73 -12.90 -19.89
CA LEU A 64 12.60 -12.59 -18.76
C LEU A 64 13.41 -13.81 -18.31
N SER A 65 14.74 -13.74 -18.38
CA SER A 65 15.60 -14.79 -17.81
C SER A 65 15.38 -14.92 -16.30
N THR A 66 15.34 -16.16 -15.79
CA THR A 66 15.15 -16.47 -14.36
C THR A 66 16.21 -15.80 -13.45
N THR A 67 17.34 -15.42 -14.03
CA THR A 67 18.45 -14.68 -13.42
C THR A 67 18.19 -13.18 -13.31
N GLU A 68 17.74 -12.51 -14.37
CA GLU A 68 17.43 -11.07 -14.32
C GLU A 68 16.23 -10.78 -13.42
N ARG A 69 15.24 -11.68 -13.40
CA ARG A 69 14.12 -11.62 -12.46
C ARG A 69 14.59 -11.68 -11.02
N ARG A 70 15.55 -12.55 -10.70
CA ARG A 70 16.13 -12.66 -9.35
C ARG A 70 16.87 -11.39 -8.98
N ASP A 71 17.71 -10.87 -9.87
CA ASP A 71 18.53 -9.69 -9.62
C ASP A 71 17.68 -8.42 -9.39
N MET A 72 16.63 -8.25 -10.19
CA MET A 72 15.66 -7.16 -10.01
C MET A 72 14.87 -7.31 -8.70
N LEU A 73 14.37 -8.52 -8.39
CA LEU A 73 13.66 -8.79 -7.14
C LEU A 73 14.55 -8.66 -5.91
N GLU A 74 15.85 -8.94 -6.01
CA GLU A 74 16.83 -8.81 -4.93
C GLU A 74 17.17 -7.33 -4.67
N ARG A 75 17.27 -6.50 -5.71
CA ARG A 75 17.37 -5.04 -5.59
C ARG A 75 16.10 -4.43 -4.97
N ILE A 76 14.92 -4.89 -5.38
CA ILE A 76 13.64 -4.47 -4.78
C ILE A 76 13.54 -4.95 -3.33
N ALA A 77 13.91 -6.19 -3.02
CA ALA A 77 13.91 -6.72 -1.66
C ALA A 77 14.82 -5.91 -0.71
N GLY A 78 15.99 -5.47 -1.20
CA GLY A 78 16.87 -4.56 -0.47
C GLY A 78 16.30 -3.13 -0.28
N ALA A 79 15.48 -2.66 -1.21
CA ALA A 79 14.79 -1.36 -1.13
C ALA A 79 13.46 -1.40 -0.34
N VAL A 80 12.85 -2.59 -0.18
CA VAL A 80 11.57 -2.84 0.48
C VAL A 80 11.72 -3.05 2.00
N GLU A 81 12.94 -3.07 2.53
CA GLU A 81 13.13 -2.93 3.98
C GLU A 81 12.56 -1.57 4.43
N LEU A 82 11.35 -1.60 4.93
CA LEU A 82 10.67 -0.46 5.50
C LEU A 82 11.10 -0.23 6.95
N PRO A 83 10.79 0.95 7.51
CA PRO A 83 11.14 1.26 8.87
C PRO A 83 10.47 0.29 9.84
N SER A 84 11.27 -0.28 10.74
CA SER A 84 10.81 -0.51 12.09
C SER A 84 10.55 0.86 12.73
N ALA A 85 9.39 1.47 12.45
CA ALA A 85 8.95 2.58 13.28
C ALA A 85 8.81 2.01 14.68
N ASP A 86 9.67 2.38 15.62
CA ASP A 86 9.50 2.00 17.02
C ASP A 86 8.10 2.47 17.45
N ALA A 87 7.23 1.49 17.73
CA ALA A 87 5.86 1.57 18.20
C ALA A 87 5.16 2.96 18.15
N ALA A 88 4.51 3.28 17.04
CA ALA A 88 3.18 3.90 17.10
C ALA A 88 2.17 2.78 16.91
N THR A 89 1.80 2.13 18.02
CA THR A 89 0.64 1.25 18.09
C THR A 89 -0.61 2.11 17.87
N ASP A 90 -1.62 1.59 17.17
CA ASP A 90 -2.93 2.23 16.93
C ASP A 90 -3.73 2.53 18.22
N GLU A 91 -3.20 2.19 19.39
CA GLU A 91 -3.73 2.59 20.67
C GLU A 91 -2.83 3.66 21.28
N PRO A 92 -3.38 4.77 21.83
CA PRO A 92 -2.64 5.58 22.76
C PRO A 92 -2.31 4.66 23.94
N VAL A 93 -1.12 4.05 23.91
CA VAL A 93 -0.57 3.36 25.05
C VAL A 93 -0.45 4.44 26.10
N ALA A 94 -1.43 4.50 27.00
CA ALA A 94 -1.41 5.38 28.15
C ALA A 94 -0.11 5.05 28.86
N ILE A 95 0.90 5.91 28.69
CA ILE A 95 2.19 5.69 29.31
C ILE A 95 1.89 5.79 30.80
N ASP A 96 2.03 4.67 31.51
CA ASP A 96 1.92 4.66 32.95
C ASP A 96 3.11 5.48 33.51
N LEU A 97 2.86 6.78 33.70
CA LEU A 97 3.82 7.76 34.20
C LEU A 97 4.32 7.36 35.58
N GLU A 98 3.51 6.65 36.36
CA GLU A 98 3.87 6.20 37.69
C GLU A 98 4.80 5.00 37.65
N ALA A 99 4.52 4.00 36.80
CA ALA A 99 5.46 2.92 36.53
C ALA A 99 6.79 3.46 35.98
N ARG A 100 6.74 4.45 35.10
CA ARG A 100 7.96 5.04 34.53
C ARG A 100 8.77 5.82 35.56
N TYR A 101 8.12 6.62 36.40
CA TYR A 101 8.77 7.28 37.54
C TYR A 101 9.42 6.29 38.51
N ARG A 102 8.75 5.17 38.82
CA ARG A 102 9.30 4.12 39.71
C ARG A 102 10.54 3.44 39.12
N SER A 103 10.59 3.28 37.81
CA SER A 103 11.74 2.72 37.08
C SER A 103 12.95 3.65 36.98
N MET A 104 12.81 4.94 37.34
CA MET A 104 13.91 5.91 37.29
C MET A 104 14.88 5.75 38.47
N GLY A 105 16.16 6.01 38.22
CA GLY A 105 17.18 6.04 39.27
C GLY A 105 16.87 7.09 40.35
N LEU A 106 17.31 6.82 41.57
CA LEU A 106 17.01 7.62 42.78
C LEU A 106 17.32 9.11 42.61
N LEU A 107 18.44 9.45 41.97
CA LEU A 107 18.85 10.83 41.72
C LEU A 107 17.84 11.58 40.83
N ARG A 108 17.34 10.95 39.76
CA ARG A 108 16.36 11.55 38.85
C ARG A 108 15.02 11.76 39.55
N ARG A 109 14.59 10.78 40.34
CA ARG A 109 13.37 10.90 41.15
C ARG A 109 13.44 12.04 42.16
N PHE A 110 14.61 12.23 42.78
CA PHE A 110 14.86 13.35 43.70
C PHE A 110 14.81 14.70 42.98
N MET A 111 15.44 14.83 41.82
CA MET A 111 15.38 16.05 41.01
C MET A 111 13.95 16.42 40.60
N ILE A 112 13.14 15.43 40.22
CA ILE A 112 11.72 15.65 39.87
C ILE A 112 10.92 16.16 41.07
N VAL A 113 11.17 15.62 42.27
CA VAL A 113 10.52 16.09 43.51
C VAL A 113 10.91 17.52 43.83
N LEU A 114 12.19 17.88 43.71
CA LEU A 114 12.64 19.26 43.90
C LEU A 114 11.96 20.20 42.88
N VAL A 115 11.98 19.85 41.60
CA VAL A 115 11.34 20.67 40.56
C VAL A 115 9.84 20.81 40.82
N ALA A 116 9.13 19.74 41.18
CA ALA A 116 7.70 19.79 41.51
C ALA A 116 7.43 20.72 42.71
N LEU A 117 8.26 20.61 43.77
CA LEU A 117 8.14 21.42 44.97
C LEU A 117 8.35 22.92 44.70
N PHE A 118 9.37 23.29 43.92
CA PHE A 118 9.68 24.68 43.60
C PHE A 118 8.79 25.28 42.49
N SER A 119 8.30 24.46 41.57
CA SER A 119 7.44 24.92 40.47
C SER A 119 5.95 24.91 40.80
N GLY A 120 5.55 24.32 41.92
CA GLY A 120 4.14 24.14 42.31
C GLY A 120 3.35 23.22 41.38
N ARG A 121 4.03 22.48 40.49
CA ARG A 121 3.40 21.56 39.53
C ARG A 121 3.22 20.19 40.15
N GLU A 122 2.22 19.47 39.66
CA GLU A 122 2.04 18.06 40.02
C GLU A 122 3.25 17.23 39.59
N ARG A 123 3.69 16.31 40.45
CA ARG A 123 4.83 15.43 40.20
C ARG A 123 4.73 14.72 38.85
N LEU A 124 3.54 14.20 38.49
CA LEU A 124 3.34 13.47 37.23
C LEU A 124 3.50 14.37 36.00
N SER A 125 3.04 15.63 36.06
CA SER A 125 3.27 16.62 35.00
C SER A 125 4.76 16.95 34.82
N VAL A 126 5.55 16.95 35.90
CA VAL A 126 7.00 17.14 35.83
C VAL A 126 7.69 15.91 35.22
N VAL A 127 7.22 14.70 35.54
CA VAL A 127 7.70 13.44 34.93
C VAL A 127 7.44 13.45 33.43
N GLU A 128 6.22 13.79 33.02
CA GLU A 128 5.84 13.89 31.62
C GLU A 128 6.71 14.90 30.86
N SER A 129 6.86 16.13 31.40
CA SER A 129 7.73 17.16 30.83
C SER A 129 9.18 16.69 30.67
N TYR A 130 9.68 15.92 31.64
CA TYR A 130 11.01 15.34 31.58
C TYR A 130 11.12 14.28 30.46
N LEU A 131 10.14 13.37 30.36
CA LEU A 131 10.09 12.34 29.33
C LEU A 131 10.00 12.94 27.92
N LEU A 132 9.18 13.97 27.72
CA LEU A 132 9.07 14.69 26.46
C LEU A 132 10.38 15.40 26.08
N ARG A 133 11.10 15.98 27.05
CA ARG A 133 12.42 16.59 26.78
C ARG A 133 13.48 15.55 26.44
N ASP A 134 13.48 14.41 27.11
CA ASP A 134 14.40 13.30 26.78
C ASP A 134 14.08 12.75 25.38
N LEU A 135 12.80 12.61 25.02
CA LEU A 135 12.36 12.22 23.69
C LEU A 135 12.77 13.24 22.63
N ALA A 136 12.57 14.53 22.88
CA ALA A 136 12.94 15.61 21.98
C ALA A 136 14.46 15.70 21.76
N ARG A 137 15.28 15.37 22.77
CA ARG A 137 16.73 15.21 22.63
C ARG A 137 17.11 14.00 21.77
N SER A 138 16.41 12.87 21.95
CA SER A 138 16.60 11.68 21.12
C SER A 138 16.27 11.98 19.64
N VAL A 139 15.15 12.64 19.38
CA VAL A 139 14.75 13.08 18.03
C VAL A 139 15.78 14.03 17.42
N ALA A 140 16.27 15.02 18.18
CA ALA A 140 17.30 15.94 17.69
C ALA A 140 18.62 15.24 17.33
N SER A 141 18.96 14.13 18.01
CA SER A 141 20.14 13.35 17.64
C SER A 141 19.98 12.59 16.31
N ARG A 142 18.74 12.23 15.95
CA ARG A 142 18.38 11.62 14.65
C ARG A 142 18.20 12.67 13.55
N LEU A 143 17.76 13.88 13.90
CA LEU A 143 17.50 15.00 13.00
C LEU A 143 18.34 16.26 13.37
N PRO A 144 19.69 16.21 13.31
CA PRO A 144 20.55 17.30 13.78
C PRO A 144 20.30 18.62 13.03
N HIS A 145 20.01 18.53 11.73
CA HIS A 145 19.69 19.68 10.87
C HIS A 145 18.19 19.94 10.70
N GLY A 146 17.34 19.08 11.28
CA GLY A 146 15.89 19.09 11.07
C GLY A 146 15.07 19.61 12.26
N PHE A 147 15.58 19.56 13.50
CA PHE A 147 14.78 19.87 14.69
C PHE A 147 15.53 20.72 15.74
N ASP A 148 14.84 21.71 16.31
CA ASP A 148 15.26 22.50 17.48
C ASP A 148 14.46 22.06 18.71
N THR A 149 15.15 21.42 19.67
CA THR A 149 14.56 20.88 20.90
C THR A 149 14.03 21.95 21.85
N VAL A 150 14.62 23.15 21.87
CA VAL A 150 14.28 24.20 22.84
C VAL A 150 13.00 24.91 22.42
N GLN A 151 12.92 25.24 21.13
CA GLN A 151 11.78 25.98 20.57
C GLN A 151 10.72 25.07 19.93
N GLN A 152 10.98 23.76 19.88
CA GLN A 152 10.15 22.76 19.18
C GLN A 152 9.86 23.19 17.74
N LEU A 153 10.90 23.62 17.03
CA LEU A 153 10.81 24.05 15.64
C LEU A 153 11.42 23.01 14.72
N LEU A 154 10.75 22.72 13.61
CA LEU A 154 11.39 22.08 12.47
C LEU A 154 12.17 23.11 11.69
N LYS A 155 13.44 22.83 11.43
CA LYS A 155 14.33 23.70 10.66
C LYS A 155 14.02 23.61 9.16
N PRO A 156 14.45 24.58 8.34
CA PRO A 156 14.29 24.55 6.89
C PRO A 156 14.73 23.25 6.19
N GLY A 157 15.72 22.52 6.72
CA GLY A 157 16.13 21.22 6.16
C GLY A 157 15.00 20.19 6.13
N ALA A 158 14.09 20.22 7.11
CA ALA A 158 12.93 19.34 7.13
C ALA A 158 11.96 19.59 5.96
N LEU A 159 11.90 20.81 5.43
CA LEU A 159 11.10 21.10 4.25
C LEU A 159 11.62 20.35 3.02
N GLU A 160 12.93 20.22 2.88
CA GLU A 160 13.54 19.48 1.77
C GLU A 160 13.20 17.99 1.87
N ASP A 161 13.35 17.40 3.06
CA ASP A 161 12.96 16.01 3.31
C ASP A 161 11.47 15.77 2.97
N ILE A 162 10.58 16.70 3.36
CA ILE A 162 9.14 16.64 3.05
C ILE A 162 8.90 16.75 1.53
N ARG A 163 9.65 17.60 0.82
CA ARG A 163 9.54 17.76 -0.65
C ARG A 163 10.00 16.52 -1.39
N GLU A 164 11.10 15.91 -0.96
CA GLU A 164 11.58 14.64 -1.52
C GLU A 164 10.56 13.52 -1.32
N LEU A 165 9.97 13.44 -0.12
CA LEU A 165 8.87 12.51 0.17
C LEU A 165 7.67 12.79 -0.74
N ALA A 166 7.27 14.04 -0.89
CA ALA A 166 6.15 14.44 -1.74
C ALA A 166 6.38 14.03 -3.21
N ALA A 167 7.59 14.26 -3.74
CA ALA A 167 7.96 13.87 -5.09
C ALA A 167 7.89 12.34 -5.28
N ALA A 168 8.40 11.57 -4.31
CA ALA A 168 8.33 10.12 -4.35
C ALA A 168 6.88 9.59 -4.27
N ALA A 169 6.06 10.17 -3.39
CA ALA A 169 4.66 9.79 -3.23
C ALA A 169 3.81 10.11 -4.46
N ARG A 170 3.99 11.30 -5.05
CA ARG A 170 3.28 11.74 -6.26
C ARG A 170 3.59 10.87 -7.48
N LEU A 171 4.83 10.39 -7.59
CA LEU A 171 5.24 9.46 -8.65
C LEU A 171 4.42 8.15 -8.61
N LEU A 172 4.09 7.66 -7.42
CA LEU A 172 3.26 6.47 -7.24
C LEU A 172 1.76 6.75 -7.37
N ALA A 173 1.32 8.00 -7.21
CA ALA A 173 -0.09 8.35 -7.07
C ALA A 173 -0.91 8.06 -8.34
N GLU A 174 -0.40 8.43 -9.51
CA GLU A 174 -1.08 8.23 -10.80
C GLU A 174 -1.30 6.74 -11.13
N PRO A 175 -0.25 5.89 -11.20
CA PRO A 175 -0.42 4.49 -11.57
C PRO A 175 -1.32 3.74 -10.58
N ILE A 176 -1.19 4.05 -9.28
CA ILE A 176 -2.03 3.46 -8.23
C ILE A 176 -3.47 3.98 -8.33
N GLY A 177 -3.67 5.27 -8.58
CA GLY A 177 -4.99 5.89 -8.68
C GLY A 177 -5.84 5.26 -9.79
N ARG A 178 -5.23 4.94 -10.93
CA ARG A 178 -5.90 4.23 -12.03
C ARG A 178 -6.40 2.86 -11.62
N VAL A 179 -5.53 2.05 -11.02
CA VAL A 179 -5.87 0.67 -10.63
C VAL A 179 -6.72 0.59 -9.37
N MET A 180 -6.71 1.60 -8.51
CA MET A 180 -7.55 1.63 -7.31
C MET A 180 -8.90 2.34 -7.53
N GLY A 181 -9.03 3.08 -8.63
CA GLY A 181 -10.26 3.74 -9.07
C GLY A 181 -11.11 2.86 -9.98
N SER A 182 -11.20 3.24 -11.26
CA SER A 182 -12.10 2.62 -12.23
C SER A 182 -11.77 1.16 -12.53
N GLU A 183 -10.49 0.76 -12.42
CA GLU A 183 -10.01 -0.57 -12.83
C GLU A 183 -9.82 -1.55 -11.65
N ARG A 184 -10.25 -1.17 -10.44
CA ARG A 184 -9.99 -1.92 -9.19
C ARG A 184 -10.34 -3.39 -9.24
N ARG A 185 -11.53 -3.74 -9.75
CA ARG A 185 -11.97 -5.14 -9.79
C ARG A 185 -11.09 -5.97 -10.71
N SER A 186 -10.81 -5.45 -11.89
CA SER A 186 -10.00 -6.11 -12.91
C SER A 186 -8.54 -6.22 -12.48
N PHE A 187 -7.99 -5.19 -11.84
CA PHE A 187 -6.63 -5.23 -11.29
C PHE A 187 -6.48 -6.22 -10.14
N ILE A 188 -7.42 -6.26 -9.18
CA ILE A 188 -7.37 -7.24 -8.07
C ILE A 188 -7.45 -8.67 -8.61
N SER A 189 -8.27 -8.91 -9.62
CA SER A 189 -8.35 -10.22 -10.28
C SER A 189 -7.02 -10.60 -10.94
N PHE A 190 -6.38 -9.66 -11.64
CA PHE A 190 -5.07 -9.85 -12.24
C PHE A 190 -3.98 -10.13 -11.17
N LEU A 191 -3.95 -9.33 -10.10
CA LEU A 191 -3.03 -9.53 -8.98
C LEU A 191 -3.22 -10.90 -8.32
N ALA A 192 -4.47 -11.33 -8.13
CA ALA A 192 -4.78 -12.63 -7.58
C ALA A 192 -4.31 -13.78 -8.49
N SER A 193 -4.47 -13.61 -9.80
CA SER A 193 -4.02 -14.59 -10.80
C SER A 193 -2.49 -14.75 -10.78
N LEU A 194 -1.76 -13.65 -10.59
CA LEU A 194 -0.30 -13.66 -10.47
C LEU A 194 0.22 -14.37 -9.20
N HIS A 195 -0.51 -14.23 -8.09
CA HIS A 195 -0.15 -14.87 -6.82
C HIS A 195 -0.60 -16.32 -6.71
N ALA A 196 -1.56 -16.75 -7.54
CA ALA A 196 -2.16 -18.09 -7.53
C ALA A 196 -2.25 -18.72 -8.94
N PRO A 197 -1.11 -18.93 -9.64
CA PRO A 197 -1.11 -19.41 -11.02
C PRO A 197 -1.76 -20.78 -11.19
N GLU A 198 -1.59 -21.68 -10.21
CA GLU A 198 -2.24 -23.00 -10.20
C GLU A 198 -3.76 -22.90 -10.09
N THR A 199 -4.26 -21.99 -9.24
CA THR A 199 -5.69 -21.72 -9.13
C THR A 199 -6.23 -21.10 -10.41
N GLN A 200 -5.47 -20.19 -11.05
CA GLN A 200 -5.85 -19.61 -12.33
C GLN A 200 -5.94 -20.69 -13.42
N ALA A 201 -4.94 -21.57 -13.53
CA ALA A 201 -4.94 -22.66 -14.50
C ALA A 201 -6.15 -23.59 -14.33
N ARG A 202 -6.46 -23.98 -13.07
CA ARG A 202 -7.64 -24.80 -12.76
C ARG A 202 -8.94 -24.08 -13.09
N LEU A 203 -9.04 -22.78 -12.80
CA LEU A 203 -10.22 -22.01 -13.19
C LEU A 203 -10.39 -21.99 -14.72
N LEU A 204 -9.32 -21.82 -15.49
CA LEU A 204 -9.42 -21.80 -16.96
C LEU A 204 -9.80 -23.16 -17.55
N ASP A 205 -9.27 -24.25 -16.99
CA ASP A 205 -9.49 -25.61 -17.52
C ASP A 205 -10.82 -26.22 -17.04
N GLU A 206 -11.15 -26.06 -15.75
CA GLU A 206 -12.28 -26.76 -15.11
C GLU A 206 -13.60 -25.98 -15.17
N THR A 207 -13.59 -24.70 -15.58
CA THR A 207 -14.78 -23.82 -15.52
C THR A 207 -15.34 -23.40 -16.87
N ASP A 208 -14.82 -23.93 -17.99
CA ASP A 208 -15.40 -23.72 -19.33
C ASP A 208 -16.70 -24.54 -19.48
N PRO A 209 -17.88 -23.87 -19.56
CA PRO A 209 -19.16 -24.57 -19.72
C PRO A 209 -19.24 -25.37 -21.03
N PHE A 210 -18.52 -24.95 -22.08
CA PHE A 210 -18.51 -25.61 -23.37
C PHE A 210 -17.59 -26.83 -23.37
N ALA A 211 -16.44 -26.77 -22.68
CA ALA A 211 -15.63 -27.96 -22.42
C ALA A 211 -16.43 -29.01 -21.65
N VAL A 212 -17.10 -28.61 -20.57
CA VAL A 212 -17.95 -29.51 -19.77
C VAL A 212 -19.09 -30.09 -20.61
N GLY A 213 -19.79 -29.27 -21.39
CA GLY A 213 -20.87 -29.73 -22.28
C GLY A 213 -20.39 -30.63 -23.44
N ARG A 214 -19.13 -30.50 -23.88
CA ARG A 214 -18.53 -31.40 -24.88
C ARG A 214 -18.10 -32.74 -24.28
N GLN A 215 -17.59 -32.73 -23.05
CA GLN A 215 -17.15 -33.94 -22.35
C GLN A 215 -18.34 -34.79 -21.88
N GLU A 216 -19.44 -34.14 -21.50
CA GLU A 216 -20.66 -34.81 -21.03
C GLU A 216 -21.90 -34.25 -21.78
N PRO A 217 -22.14 -34.69 -23.04
CA PRO A 217 -23.19 -34.13 -23.92
C PRO A 217 -24.63 -34.31 -23.41
N ASP A 218 -24.84 -35.29 -22.53
CA ASP A 218 -26.15 -35.66 -21.99
C ASP A 218 -26.55 -34.79 -20.78
N LEU A 219 -25.65 -33.95 -20.27
CA LEU A 219 -25.96 -33.03 -19.17
C LEU A 219 -26.94 -31.95 -19.62
N ARG A 220 -27.93 -31.67 -18.77
CA ARG A 220 -28.80 -30.50 -18.94
C ARG A 220 -28.02 -29.24 -18.60
N GLU A 221 -28.38 -28.13 -19.24
CA GLU A 221 -27.74 -26.82 -19.04
C GLU A 221 -27.66 -26.39 -17.56
N ALA A 222 -28.71 -26.67 -16.78
CA ALA A 222 -28.73 -26.37 -15.34
C ALA A 222 -27.68 -27.17 -14.55
N ASP A 223 -27.40 -28.41 -14.96
CA ASP A 223 -26.42 -29.29 -14.33
C ASP A 223 -25.00 -28.92 -14.75
N VAL A 224 -24.79 -28.53 -16.02
CA VAL A 224 -23.53 -27.92 -16.50
C VAL A 224 -23.20 -26.67 -15.68
N ARG A 225 -24.17 -25.77 -15.52
CA ARG A 225 -23.99 -24.54 -14.72
C ARG A 225 -23.63 -24.85 -13.27
N ARG A 226 -24.30 -25.82 -12.64
CA ARG A 226 -24.02 -26.23 -11.26
C ARG A 226 -22.61 -26.80 -11.14
N ARG A 227 -22.19 -27.59 -12.12
CA ARG A 227 -20.86 -28.20 -12.15
C ARG A 227 -19.75 -27.17 -12.32
N VAL A 228 -19.91 -26.22 -13.24
CA VAL A 228 -18.99 -25.09 -13.42
C VAL A 228 -18.88 -24.26 -12.14
N LEU A 229 -20.00 -23.93 -11.51
CA LEU A 229 -20.00 -23.19 -10.23
C LEU A 229 -19.25 -23.94 -9.13
N LYS A 230 -19.48 -25.25 -9.01
CA LYS A 230 -18.78 -26.10 -8.05
C LYS A 230 -17.27 -26.14 -8.34
N ALA A 231 -16.88 -26.30 -9.61
CA ALA A 231 -15.47 -26.26 -10.00
C ALA A 231 -14.81 -24.92 -9.65
N CYS A 232 -15.50 -23.79 -9.83
CA CYS A 232 -15.01 -22.49 -9.38
C CYS A 232 -14.80 -22.45 -7.85
N GLU A 233 -15.78 -22.92 -7.07
CA GLU A 233 -15.70 -22.96 -5.61
C GLU A 233 -14.55 -23.86 -5.13
N ASP A 234 -14.41 -25.05 -5.72
CA ASP A 234 -13.37 -26.02 -5.41
C ASP A 234 -11.97 -25.49 -5.79
N ALA A 235 -11.85 -24.77 -6.91
CA ALA A 235 -10.59 -24.13 -7.31
C ALA A 235 -10.19 -23.01 -6.33
N LEU A 236 -11.15 -22.16 -5.93
CA LEU A 236 -10.90 -21.07 -4.97
C LEU A 236 -10.64 -21.57 -3.54
N ALA A 237 -11.21 -22.71 -3.15
CA ALA A 237 -10.96 -23.32 -1.84
C ALA A 237 -9.50 -23.73 -1.63
N VAL A 238 -8.76 -24.00 -2.71
CA VAL A 238 -7.35 -24.41 -2.68
C VAL A 238 -6.40 -23.22 -2.47
N VAL A 239 -6.87 -21.97 -2.60
CA VAL A 239 -6.04 -20.79 -2.36
C VAL A 239 -5.59 -20.75 -0.90
N SER A 240 -4.30 -21.00 -0.68
CA SER A 240 -3.74 -21.07 0.67
C SER A 240 -3.95 -19.76 1.46
N PRO A 241 -4.11 -19.83 2.80
CA PRO A 241 -4.15 -18.64 3.65
C PRO A 241 -2.96 -17.69 3.41
N THR A 242 -1.79 -18.23 3.12
CA THR A 242 -0.57 -17.46 2.81
C THR A 242 -0.72 -16.61 1.55
N ILE A 243 -1.26 -17.17 0.46
CA ILE A 243 -1.49 -16.43 -0.78
C ILE A 243 -2.53 -15.34 -0.57
N ARG A 244 -3.63 -15.66 0.13
CA ARG A 244 -4.66 -14.66 0.48
C ARG A 244 -4.06 -13.51 1.27
N SER A 245 -3.26 -13.82 2.30
CA SER A 245 -2.58 -12.81 3.10
C SER A 245 -1.66 -11.89 2.28
N ARG A 246 -0.99 -12.41 1.25
CA ARG A 246 -0.15 -11.60 0.35
C ARG A 246 -0.98 -10.64 -0.50
N ILE A 247 -2.04 -11.14 -1.13
CA ILE A 247 -2.97 -10.31 -1.93
C ILE A 247 -3.58 -9.21 -1.04
N TYR A 248 -4.01 -9.55 0.17
CA TYR A 248 -4.54 -8.57 1.11
C TYR A 248 -3.49 -7.54 1.54
N GLY A 249 -2.25 -7.97 1.80
CA GLY A 249 -1.13 -7.09 2.10
C GLY A 249 -0.88 -6.09 0.98
N ASP A 250 -0.83 -6.57 -0.26
CA ASP A 250 -0.61 -5.74 -1.45
C ASP A 250 -1.75 -4.72 -1.65
N VAL A 251 -3.00 -5.15 -1.55
CA VAL A 251 -4.17 -4.24 -1.67
C VAL A 251 -4.18 -3.19 -0.56
N ARG A 252 -3.88 -3.59 0.69
CA ARG A 252 -3.75 -2.65 1.81
C ARG A 252 -2.60 -1.67 1.58
N GLY A 253 -1.46 -2.16 1.09
CA GLY A 253 -0.32 -1.33 0.74
C GLY A 253 -0.64 -0.31 -0.34
N LEU A 254 -1.34 -0.70 -1.41
CA LEU A 254 -1.83 0.23 -2.44
C LEU A 254 -2.73 1.32 -1.85
N HIS A 255 -3.64 0.97 -0.94
CA HIS A 255 -4.47 1.96 -0.26
C HIS A 255 -3.64 2.98 0.53
N ASN A 256 -2.63 2.54 1.27
CA ASN A 256 -1.78 3.44 2.05
C ASN A 256 -0.85 4.28 1.15
N LEU A 257 -0.32 3.70 0.06
CA LEU A 257 0.47 4.43 -0.92
C LEU A 257 -0.35 5.47 -1.68
N MET A 258 -1.60 5.16 -2.01
CA MET A 258 -2.54 6.12 -2.58
C MET A 258 -2.85 7.25 -1.59
N ALA A 259 -3.10 6.92 -0.31
CA ALA A 259 -3.30 7.90 0.74
C ALA A 259 -2.09 8.84 0.86
N LEU A 260 -0.87 8.28 0.83
CA LEU A 260 0.37 9.04 0.83
C LEU A 260 0.50 9.93 -0.41
N GLY A 261 0.21 9.42 -1.61
CA GLY A 261 0.24 10.18 -2.86
C GLY A 261 -0.75 11.35 -2.88
N SER A 262 -1.88 11.20 -2.20
CA SER A 262 -2.91 12.25 -2.04
C SER A 262 -2.69 13.17 -0.83
N PHE A 263 -1.63 12.96 -0.06
CA PHE A 263 -1.37 13.72 1.16
C PHE A 263 -1.08 15.20 0.83
N PRO A 264 -1.61 16.17 1.59
CA PRO A 264 -1.48 17.59 1.29
C PRO A 264 -0.10 18.15 1.69
N PHE A 265 0.96 17.66 1.03
CA PHE A 265 2.35 18.10 1.28
C PHE A 265 2.55 19.60 1.12
N ASP A 266 1.86 20.23 0.16
CA ASP A 266 1.98 21.67 -0.08
C ASP A 266 1.48 22.49 1.12
N ARG A 267 0.40 22.03 1.78
CA ARG A 267 -0.12 22.66 3.00
C ARG A 267 0.87 22.55 4.14
N MET A 268 1.46 21.38 4.33
CA MET A 268 2.48 21.15 5.36
C MET A 268 3.74 22.00 5.09
N GLY A 269 4.16 22.09 3.83
CA GLY A 269 5.30 22.89 3.40
C GLY A 269 5.06 24.41 3.51
N ALA A 270 3.82 24.87 3.32
CA ALA A 270 3.47 26.29 3.43
C ALA A 270 3.77 26.89 4.82
N VAL A 271 3.80 26.08 5.88
CA VAL A 271 4.14 26.55 7.24
C VAL A 271 5.58 27.06 7.33
N PHE A 272 6.48 26.56 6.48
CA PHE A 272 7.88 27.01 6.37
C PHE A 272 8.02 28.28 5.50
N MET A 273 6.96 28.68 4.79
CA MET A 273 6.97 29.79 3.82
C MET A 273 5.95 30.87 4.24
N PRO A 274 6.21 31.64 5.32
CA PRO A 274 5.28 32.66 5.80
C PRO A 274 5.11 33.83 4.81
N VAL A 275 6.03 33.97 3.86
CA VAL A 275 6.00 34.96 2.77
C VAL A 275 6.25 34.23 1.46
N ALA A 276 5.44 34.51 0.43
CA ALA A 276 5.41 33.74 -0.82
C ALA A 276 6.76 33.64 -1.56
N ASP A 277 7.63 34.66 -1.43
CA ASP A 277 8.96 34.72 -2.06
C ASP A 277 10.11 34.75 -1.02
N GLY A 278 9.81 34.38 0.22
CA GLY A 278 10.79 34.37 1.31
C GLY A 278 11.70 33.14 1.28
N GLN A 279 12.82 33.21 2.00
CA GLN A 279 13.58 32.00 2.32
C GLN A 279 12.79 31.14 3.31
N PRO A 280 12.85 29.81 3.22
CA PRO A 280 12.19 28.94 4.19
C PRO A 280 12.66 29.25 5.62
N VAL A 281 11.72 29.36 6.54
CA VAL A 281 11.99 29.58 7.97
C VAL A 281 11.63 28.35 8.78
N ALA A 282 12.10 28.33 10.03
CA ALA A 282 11.74 27.25 10.94
C ALA A 282 10.24 27.25 11.26
N ALA A 283 9.61 26.08 11.21
CA ALA A 283 8.18 25.88 11.42
C ALA A 283 7.91 25.36 12.84
N PRO A 284 6.97 25.97 13.60
CA PRO A 284 6.53 25.41 14.88
C PRO A 284 5.89 24.05 14.70
N LEU A 285 6.35 23.06 15.48
CA LEU A 285 5.85 21.68 15.40
C LEU A 285 4.33 21.60 15.63
N ALA A 286 3.81 22.41 16.56
CA ALA A 286 2.38 22.51 16.83
C ALA A 286 1.53 22.91 15.61
N ARG A 287 2.07 23.63 14.63
CA ARG A 287 1.32 24.05 13.43
C ARG A 287 1.12 22.93 12.42
N ILE A 288 1.91 21.87 12.51
CA ILE A 288 1.87 20.71 11.60
C ILE A 288 1.55 19.41 12.33
N ALA A 289 1.17 19.48 13.62
CA ALA A 289 0.91 18.31 14.47
C ALA A 289 -0.15 17.38 13.87
N ASP A 290 -1.23 17.95 13.33
CA ASP A 290 -2.30 17.21 12.67
C ASP A 290 -1.80 16.50 11.40
N ASP A 291 -0.99 17.20 10.60
CA ASP A 291 -0.43 16.65 9.35
C ASP A 291 0.58 15.53 9.66
N LEU A 292 1.43 15.70 10.69
CA LEU A 292 2.33 14.66 11.19
C LEU A 292 1.57 13.45 11.73
N SER A 293 0.46 13.66 12.43
CA SER A 293 -0.37 12.58 12.96
C SER A 293 -0.98 11.74 11.83
N ARG A 294 -1.52 12.40 10.80
CA ARG A 294 -2.02 11.74 9.60
C ARG A 294 -0.92 10.97 8.87
N LEU A 295 0.26 11.58 8.73
CA LEU A 295 1.41 10.93 8.10
C LEU A 295 1.86 9.70 8.89
N ALA A 296 1.88 9.78 10.23
CA ALA A 296 2.19 8.64 11.10
C ALA A 296 1.22 7.48 10.90
N THR A 297 -0.09 7.75 10.79
CA THR A 297 -1.11 6.71 10.49
C THR A 297 -0.85 6.04 9.14
N ILE A 298 -0.54 6.82 8.10
CA ILE A 298 -0.23 6.27 6.76
C ILE A 298 1.01 5.36 6.83
N TYR A 299 2.08 5.81 7.49
CA TYR A 299 3.31 5.03 7.67
C TYR A 299 3.10 3.77 8.52
N ALA A 300 2.25 3.84 9.54
CA ALA A 300 1.86 2.67 10.32
C ALA A 300 1.19 1.60 9.44
N GLY A 301 0.34 2.03 8.50
CA GLY A 301 -0.28 1.16 7.50
C GLY A 301 0.72 0.54 6.52
N LEU A 302 1.82 1.22 6.21
CA LEU A 302 2.87 0.74 5.31
C LEU A 302 3.82 -0.29 5.95
N ARG A 303 3.80 -0.47 7.28
CA ARG A 303 4.76 -1.35 8.01
C ARG A 303 4.82 -2.79 7.50
N GLN A 304 3.70 -3.33 7.02
CA GLN A 304 3.64 -4.70 6.52
C GLN A 304 4.38 -4.87 5.17
N GLY A 305 4.69 -3.75 4.52
CA GLY A 305 5.28 -3.70 3.21
C GLY A 305 4.35 -4.15 2.10
N VAL A 306 4.82 -3.97 0.88
CA VAL A 306 4.19 -4.50 -0.33
C VAL A 306 5.09 -5.55 -0.93
N SER A 307 4.50 -6.52 -1.61
CA SER A 307 5.29 -7.51 -2.34
C SER A 307 6.06 -6.84 -3.48
N PRO A 308 7.30 -7.24 -3.78
CA PRO A 308 8.02 -6.78 -4.96
C PRO A 308 7.24 -6.97 -6.27
N LYS A 309 6.43 -8.04 -6.33
CA LYS A 309 5.55 -8.36 -7.45
C LYS A 309 4.46 -7.31 -7.67
N LEU A 310 4.12 -6.49 -6.67
CA LEU A 310 3.08 -5.48 -6.79
C LEU A 310 3.42 -4.43 -7.85
N PHE A 311 4.66 -3.91 -7.86
CA PHE A 311 5.06 -2.88 -8.82
C PHE A 311 5.16 -3.45 -10.23
N GLU A 312 5.69 -4.67 -10.36
CA GLU A 312 5.66 -5.40 -11.64
C GLU A 312 4.23 -5.58 -12.13
N SER A 313 3.32 -6.04 -11.27
CA SER A 313 1.89 -6.16 -11.59
C SER A 313 1.28 -4.84 -12.04
N LEU A 314 1.63 -3.75 -11.35
CA LEU A 314 1.10 -2.42 -11.62
C LEU A 314 1.54 -1.90 -12.99
N VAL A 315 2.81 -2.08 -13.35
CA VAL A 315 3.35 -1.66 -14.65
C VAL A 315 2.79 -2.54 -15.76
N LEU A 316 2.80 -3.87 -15.60
CA LEU A 316 2.28 -4.79 -16.60
C LEU A 316 0.81 -4.55 -16.91
N TYR A 317 0.01 -4.33 -15.87
CA TYR A 317 -1.40 -4.08 -16.02
C TYR A 317 -1.70 -2.79 -16.79
N GLN A 318 -0.88 -1.75 -16.60
CA GLN A 318 -1.02 -0.48 -17.32
C GLN A 318 -0.53 -0.56 -18.77
N SER A 319 0.47 -1.42 -19.04
CA SER A 319 1.03 -1.63 -20.38
C SER A 319 0.24 -2.62 -21.22
N ARG A 320 -0.87 -3.18 -20.73
CA ARG A 320 -1.64 -4.24 -21.41
C ARG A 320 -2.10 -3.88 -22.82
N ASP A 321 -2.42 -2.61 -23.06
CA ASP A 321 -2.90 -2.15 -24.37
C ASP A 321 -1.75 -1.96 -25.37
N ALA A 322 -0.50 -1.96 -24.90
CA ALA A 322 0.72 -1.82 -25.71
C ALA A 322 1.50 -3.14 -25.86
N LEU A 323 0.97 -4.25 -25.33
CA LEU A 323 1.58 -5.58 -25.34
C LEU A 323 1.34 -6.36 -26.65
N ASP A 324 0.54 -5.82 -27.56
CA ASP A 324 0.32 -6.39 -28.90
C ASP A 324 1.45 -6.02 -29.89
N ASP A 325 2.32 -5.07 -29.53
CA ASP A 325 3.50 -4.69 -30.31
C ASP A 325 4.71 -5.52 -29.86
N ASP A 326 5.18 -6.43 -30.73
CA ASP A 326 6.38 -7.27 -30.56
C ASP A 326 7.66 -6.40 -30.66
N ASP A 327 7.86 -5.54 -29.65
CA ASP A 327 8.95 -4.56 -29.60
C ASP A 327 9.85 -4.82 -28.38
N ASP A 328 11.12 -5.17 -28.63
CA ASP A 328 12.16 -5.31 -27.59
C ASP A 328 12.27 -4.05 -26.72
N ARG A 329 11.83 -2.88 -27.22
CA ARG A 329 11.76 -1.63 -26.44
C ARG A 329 10.67 -1.66 -25.35
N LEU A 330 9.64 -2.50 -25.48
CA LEU A 330 8.62 -2.64 -24.45
C LEU A 330 9.21 -3.25 -23.17
N GLU A 331 10.07 -4.25 -23.28
CA GLU A 331 10.70 -4.88 -22.11
C GLU A 331 11.56 -3.87 -21.35
N GLN A 332 12.41 -3.12 -22.05
CA GLN A 332 13.25 -2.10 -21.43
C GLN A 332 12.39 -1.02 -20.74
N ARG A 333 11.31 -0.57 -21.38
CA ARG A 333 10.37 0.41 -20.79
C ARG A 333 9.71 -0.12 -19.51
N VAL A 334 9.26 -1.38 -19.51
CA VAL A 334 8.65 -2.00 -18.32
C VAL A 334 9.67 -2.07 -17.19
N ARG A 335 10.91 -2.49 -17.48
CA ARG A 335 12.00 -2.58 -16.51
C ARG A 335 12.33 -1.22 -15.90
N ASP A 336 12.51 -0.21 -16.75
CA ASP A 336 12.81 1.17 -16.31
C ASP A 336 11.70 1.74 -15.42
N GLU A 337 10.44 1.48 -15.76
CA GLU A 337 9.30 1.97 -14.98
C GLU A 337 9.17 1.22 -13.64
N VAL A 338 9.38 -0.10 -13.61
CA VAL A 338 9.41 -0.87 -12.35
C VAL A 338 10.52 -0.36 -11.43
N ASP A 339 11.73 -0.15 -11.95
CA ASP A 339 12.86 0.39 -11.17
C ASP A 339 12.56 1.79 -10.65
N ARG A 340 11.88 2.63 -11.46
CA ARG A 340 11.46 3.98 -11.07
C ARG A 340 10.44 3.96 -9.93
N LEU A 341 9.39 3.12 -10.01
CA LEU A 341 8.38 2.98 -8.97
C LEU A 341 8.97 2.39 -7.68
N ALA A 342 9.78 1.34 -7.80
CA ALA A 342 10.47 0.72 -6.68
C ALA A 342 11.45 1.69 -6.00
N GLY A 343 12.18 2.49 -6.78
CA GLY A 343 13.07 3.54 -6.25
C GLY A 343 12.30 4.62 -5.50
N ALA A 344 11.12 5.02 -6.00
CA ALA A 344 10.26 5.95 -5.27
C ALA A 344 9.77 5.36 -3.94
N TYR A 345 9.34 4.10 -3.94
CA TYR A 345 8.98 3.39 -2.72
C TYR A 345 10.15 3.26 -1.73
N GLY A 346 11.36 3.00 -2.23
CA GLY A 346 12.57 2.97 -1.42
C GLY A 346 12.87 4.31 -0.74
N ARG A 347 12.68 5.44 -1.44
CA ARG A 347 12.80 6.78 -0.83
C ARG A 347 11.76 7.03 0.27
N ILE A 348 10.52 6.59 0.06
CA ILE A 348 9.45 6.65 1.08
C ILE A 348 9.86 5.85 2.32
N GLY A 349 10.42 4.66 2.12
CA GLY A 349 10.94 3.82 3.19
C GLY A 349 12.14 4.43 3.92
N ALA A 350 13.10 4.99 3.19
CA ALA A 350 14.25 5.68 3.76
C ALA A 350 13.84 6.88 4.62
N PHE A 351 12.87 7.68 4.15
CA PHE A 351 12.31 8.77 4.93
C PHE A 351 11.74 8.26 6.27
N GLY A 352 10.92 7.21 6.26
CA GLY A 352 10.34 6.69 7.51
C GLY A 352 11.36 6.07 8.47
N LYS A 353 12.52 5.60 7.97
CA LYS A 353 13.61 5.05 8.78
C LYS A 353 14.37 6.17 9.48
N HIS A 354 14.59 7.27 8.78
CA HIS A 354 15.37 8.39 9.27
C HIS A 354 14.54 9.37 10.10
N TYR A 355 13.30 9.62 9.68
CA TYR A 355 12.42 10.63 10.24
C TYR A 355 11.50 10.02 11.31
N PRO A 356 11.68 10.35 12.61
CA PRO A 356 10.89 9.77 13.70
C PRO A 356 9.51 10.44 13.81
N ILE A 357 8.64 10.24 12.81
CA ILE A 357 7.32 10.89 12.69
C ILE A 357 6.48 10.67 13.96
N ALA A 358 6.44 9.43 14.47
CA ALA A 358 5.68 9.08 15.68
C ALA A 358 6.15 9.83 16.93
N ASP A 359 7.46 10.02 17.08
CA ASP A 359 8.00 10.75 18.23
C ASP A 359 7.77 12.26 18.08
N LEU A 360 7.83 12.78 16.85
CA LEU A 360 7.46 14.17 16.57
C LEU A 360 5.99 14.44 16.91
N VAL A 361 5.08 13.51 16.59
CA VAL A 361 3.66 13.61 16.99
C VAL A 361 3.49 13.64 18.51
N ARG A 362 4.30 12.88 19.26
CA ARG A 362 4.26 12.87 20.73
C ARG A 362 4.84 14.14 21.37
N ILE A 363 5.75 14.83 20.67
CA ILE A 363 6.37 16.07 21.16
C ILE A 363 5.50 17.29 20.86
N ALA A 364 4.77 17.24 19.74
CA ALA A 364 3.84 18.28 19.29
C ALA A 364 2.64 18.42 20.22
#